data_AF-A0A9W8LSL7-F1
#
_entry.id   AF-A0A9W8LSL7-F1
#
_cell.length_a   1.000
_cell.length_b   1.000
_cell.length_c   1.000
_cell.angle_alpha   90.00
_cell.angle_beta   90.00
_cell.angle_gamma   90.00
#
_symmetry.space_group_name_H-M   'P 1'
#
loop_
_entity.id
_entity.type
_entity.pdbx_description
1 polymer ?
#
loop_
_entity_poly.entity_id
_entity_poly.type
_entity_poly.pdbx_seq_one_letter_code
_entity_poly.pdbx_strand_id
1 'polypeptide(L)'
;STQYWLMKAEPESRIVKGIDVKFSIDDLQAMENSTSPWDGVRSYEARNIMRDKMKVGDKALFYHSNCKEPGIAGVMTVVRCGYPDYTAFDLDHPYYDPKSNKAAPKWYMVRWYRNAL
;
A
#
# COMPACT_ATOMS: atom_id res chain seq x y z
N SER A 1 -1.04 17.77 13.89
CA SER A 1 -2.36 17.66 13.25
C SER A 1 -2.41 16.36 12.48
N THR A 2 -3.60 15.76 12.36
CA THR A 2 -3.85 14.60 11.49
C THR A 2 -3.80 15.05 10.03
N GLN A 3 -3.02 14.36 9.21
CA GLN A 3 -2.97 14.57 7.76
C GLN A 3 -3.91 13.59 7.05
N TYR A 4 -4.28 13.95 5.82
CA TYR A 4 -5.18 13.17 4.97
C TYR A 4 -4.50 12.80 3.67
N TRP A 5 -4.70 11.55 3.23
CA TRP A 5 -4.07 10.98 2.06
C TRP A 5 -5.09 10.32 1.13
N LEU A 6 -4.67 9.99 -0.09
CA LEU A 6 -5.41 9.13 -1.00
C LEU A 6 -4.46 8.06 -1.51
N MET A 7 -4.87 6.80 -1.39
CA MET A 7 -4.07 5.63 -1.75
C MET A 7 -4.84 4.79 -2.75
N LYS A 8 -4.16 4.35 -3.82
CA LYS A 8 -4.80 3.66 -4.94
C LYS A 8 -4.45 2.17 -4.92
N ALA A 9 -5.46 1.33 -5.09
CA ALA A 9 -5.30 -0.11 -5.30
C ALA A 9 -6.30 -0.58 -6.36
N GLU A 10 -6.02 -1.72 -6.98
CA GLU A 10 -6.81 -2.23 -8.11
C GLU A 10 -7.71 -3.36 -7.63
N PRO A 11 -9.04 -3.20 -7.62
CA PRO A 11 -9.95 -4.22 -7.12
C PRO A 11 -10.21 -5.34 -8.14
N GLU A 12 -9.81 -5.17 -9.39
CA GLU A 12 -9.96 -6.17 -10.47
C GLU A 12 -8.60 -6.83 -10.77
N SER A 13 -8.64 -8.01 -11.38
CA SER A 13 -7.44 -8.78 -11.70
C SER A 13 -6.53 -8.04 -12.67
N ARG A 14 -5.25 -7.95 -12.33
CA ARG A 14 -4.20 -7.46 -13.24
C ARG A 14 -2.91 -8.22 -12.98
N ILE A 15 -2.35 -8.82 -14.03
CA ILE A 15 -1.14 -9.61 -13.92
C ILE A 15 0.10 -8.72 -14.07
N VAL A 16 0.99 -8.75 -13.08
CA VAL A 16 2.32 -8.14 -13.09
C VAL A 16 3.36 -9.24 -12.91
N LYS A 17 4.26 -9.40 -13.89
CA LYS A 17 5.30 -10.46 -13.86
C LYS A 17 4.75 -11.85 -13.52
N GLY A 18 3.56 -12.19 -13.99
CA GLY A 18 2.92 -13.50 -13.74
C GLY A 18 2.14 -13.61 -12.43
N ILE A 19 2.08 -12.56 -11.61
CA ILE A 19 1.35 -12.53 -10.34
C ILE A 19 0.17 -11.56 -10.43
N ASP A 20 -1.00 -11.97 -9.93
CA ASP A 20 -2.16 -11.08 -9.82
C ASP A 20 -1.96 -10.10 -8.65
N VAL A 21 -2.10 -8.81 -8.93
CA VAL A 21 -1.93 -7.73 -7.92
C VAL A 21 -3.25 -7.13 -7.44
N LYS A 22 -4.37 -7.81 -7.72
CA LYS A 22 -5.69 -7.45 -7.23
C LYS A 22 -5.69 -7.22 -5.71
N PHE A 23 -6.18 -6.07 -5.28
CA PHE A 23 -6.42 -5.75 -3.88
C PHE A 23 -7.54 -4.71 -3.73
N SER A 24 -8.67 -5.14 -3.17
CA SER A 24 -9.85 -4.31 -2.92
C SER A 24 -9.95 -3.90 -1.44
N ILE A 25 -10.93 -3.04 -1.14
CA ILE A 25 -11.21 -2.62 0.24
C ILE A 25 -11.79 -3.78 1.08
N ASP A 26 -12.47 -4.72 0.42
CA ASP A 26 -13.03 -5.91 1.06
C ASP A 26 -11.97 -6.96 1.32
N ASP A 27 -10.97 -7.07 0.45
CA ASP A 27 -9.77 -7.87 0.73
C ASP A 27 -9.09 -7.32 2.00
N LEU A 28 -8.90 -6.00 2.11
CA LEU A 28 -8.36 -5.38 3.33
C LEU A 28 -9.22 -5.67 4.58
N GLN A 29 -10.56 -5.68 4.46
CA GLN A 29 -11.45 -6.00 5.58
C GLN A 29 -11.29 -7.44 6.05
N ALA A 30 -11.12 -8.37 5.11
CA ALA A 30 -11.00 -9.80 5.36
C ALA A 30 -9.62 -10.21 5.91
N MET A 31 -8.60 -9.35 5.79
CA MET A 31 -7.28 -9.57 6.37
C MET A 31 -7.35 -9.67 7.90
N GLU A 32 -6.35 -10.32 8.50
CA GLU A 32 -6.21 -10.39 9.95
C GLU A 32 -6.18 -8.97 10.56
N ASN A 33 -7.06 -8.75 11.54
CA ASN A 33 -7.29 -7.46 12.19
C ASN A 33 -7.68 -6.32 11.22
N SER A 34 -8.12 -6.64 10.01
CA SER A 34 -8.38 -5.70 8.92
C SER A 34 -7.18 -4.79 8.62
N THR A 35 -5.97 -5.35 8.74
CA THR A 35 -4.71 -4.63 8.50
C THR A 35 -3.91 -5.21 7.35
N SER A 36 -3.22 -4.35 6.61
CA SER A 36 -2.29 -4.77 5.56
C SER A 36 -1.10 -3.80 5.45
N PRO A 37 0.10 -4.28 5.09
CA PRO A 37 1.11 -3.42 4.48
C PRO A 37 0.58 -2.77 3.20
N TRP A 38 1.13 -1.60 2.84
CA TRP A 38 0.91 -0.96 1.55
C TRP A 38 2.18 -1.03 0.71
N ASP A 39 2.49 -2.25 0.30
CA ASP A 39 3.70 -2.58 -0.46
C ASP A 39 3.58 -2.20 -1.94
N GLY A 40 4.62 -2.54 -2.72
CA GLY A 40 4.55 -2.45 -4.19
C GLY A 40 4.67 -1.03 -4.77
N VAL A 41 4.76 0.01 -3.94
CA VAL A 41 4.97 1.38 -4.43
C VAL A 41 6.38 1.52 -5.00
N ARG A 42 6.46 1.83 -6.30
CA ARG A 42 7.72 2.04 -7.04
C ARG A 42 7.87 3.46 -7.62
N SER A 43 7.14 4.43 -7.06
CA SER A 43 7.31 5.86 -7.33
C SER A 43 8.15 6.52 -6.23
N TYR A 44 9.19 7.26 -6.61
CA TYR A 44 10.06 7.96 -5.67
C TYR A 44 9.32 9.01 -4.84
N GLU A 45 8.38 9.74 -5.46
CA GLU A 45 7.60 10.76 -4.78
C GLU A 45 6.65 10.14 -3.75
N ALA A 46 5.86 9.14 -4.17
CA ALA A 46 4.93 8.44 -3.27
C ALA A 46 5.68 7.75 -2.12
N ARG A 47 6.83 7.13 -2.41
CA ARG A 47 7.73 6.58 -1.40
C ARG A 47 8.16 7.64 -0.38
N ASN A 48 8.64 8.80 -0.84
CA ASN A 48 9.09 9.86 0.06
C ASN A 48 7.95 10.34 0.96
N ILE A 49 6.73 10.45 0.42
CA ILE A 49 5.54 10.79 1.21
C ILE A 49 5.28 9.74 2.30
N MET A 50 5.24 8.45 1.95
CA MET A 50 5.01 7.37 2.93
C MET A 50 6.11 7.28 3.98
N ARG A 51 7.37 7.44 3.57
CA ARG A 51 8.54 7.36 4.47
C ARG A 51 8.61 8.54 5.44
N ASP A 52 8.46 9.75 4.92
CA ASP A 52 8.85 10.96 5.65
C ASP A 52 7.66 11.71 6.24
N LYS A 53 6.45 11.55 5.67
CA LYS A 53 5.31 12.41 5.99
C LYS A 53 4.15 11.69 6.66
N MET A 54 3.87 10.44 6.29
CA MET A 54 2.77 9.67 6.88
C MET A 54 3.09 9.25 8.31
N LYS A 55 2.15 9.51 9.22
CA LYS A 55 2.28 9.22 10.65
C LYS A 55 1.12 8.35 11.13
N VAL A 56 1.36 7.57 12.19
CA VAL A 56 0.30 6.82 12.87
C VAL A 56 -0.85 7.76 13.24
N GLY A 57 -2.07 7.34 12.94
CA GLY A 57 -3.29 8.13 13.15
C GLY A 57 -3.70 9.01 11.97
N ASP A 58 -2.84 9.20 10.96
CA ASP A 58 -3.25 9.82 9.69
C ASP A 58 -4.35 9.01 9.01
N LYS A 59 -5.23 9.69 8.28
CA LYS A 59 -6.35 9.06 7.56
C LYS A 59 -6.07 9.03 6.06
N ALA A 60 -6.58 8.02 5.38
CA ALA A 60 -6.52 7.94 3.94
C ALA A 60 -7.82 7.46 3.33
N LEU A 61 -8.13 7.99 2.15
CA LEU A 61 -9.15 7.46 1.25
C LEU A 61 -8.56 6.26 0.50
N PHE A 62 -9.23 5.11 0.55
CA PHE A 62 -8.92 3.95 -0.27
C PHE A 62 -9.61 4.13 -1.62
N TYR A 63 -8.84 4.28 -2.68
CA TYR A 63 -9.32 4.55 -4.03
C TYR A 63 -9.15 3.30 -4.91
N HIS A 64 -10.26 2.79 -5.43
CA HIS A 64 -10.28 1.76 -6.47
C HIS A 64 -9.87 2.39 -7.80
N SER A 65 -8.74 1.96 -8.34
CA SER A 65 -8.21 2.39 -9.63
C SER A 65 -8.20 1.26 -10.65
N ASN A 66 -8.14 1.60 -11.94
CA ASN A 66 -7.99 0.65 -13.05
C ASN A 66 -9.03 -0.49 -13.01
N CYS A 67 -10.29 -0.13 -12.75
CA CYS A 67 -11.44 -1.02 -12.71
C CYS A 67 -12.62 -0.38 -13.46
N LYS A 68 -13.69 -1.13 -13.67
CA LYS A 68 -14.90 -0.63 -14.36
C LYS A 68 -15.56 0.52 -13.61
N GLU A 69 -15.54 0.48 -12.28
CA GLU A 69 -16.12 1.50 -11.40
C GLU A 69 -15.04 2.11 -10.49
N PRO A 70 -14.24 3.08 -10.99
CA PRO A 70 -13.20 3.72 -10.20
C PRO A 70 -13.79 4.73 -9.20
N GLY A 71 -13.25 4.79 -7.99
CA GLY A 71 -13.76 5.71 -6.98
C GLY A 71 -13.23 5.46 -5.58
N ILE A 72 -13.69 6.28 -4.62
CA ILE A 72 -13.39 6.10 -3.20
C ILE A 72 -14.27 4.96 -2.68
N ALA A 73 -13.64 3.88 -2.21
CA ALA A 73 -14.32 2.69 -1.70
C ALA A 73 -14.37 2.63 -0.16
N GLY A 74 -13.58 3.47 0.52
CA GLY A 74 -13.57 3.51 1.99
C GLY A 74 -12.52 4.43 2.58
N VAL A 75 -12.42 4.39 3.92
CA VAL A 75 -11.45 5.16 4.71
C VAL A 75 -10.61 4.21 5.55
N MET A 76 -9.32 4.49 5.63
CA MET A 76 -8.36 3.74 6.42
C MET A 76 -7.50 4.68 7.28
N THR A 77 -6.81 4.09 8.26
CA THR A 77 -5.95 4.80 9.21
C THR A 77 -4.54 4.20 9.17
N VAL A 78 -3.49 5.03 9.17
CA VAL A 78 -2.11 4.56 9.30
C VAL A 78 -1.91 4.00 10.71
N VAL A 79 -1.48 2.73 10.80
CA VAL A 79 -1.16 2.07 12.07
C VAL A 79 0.34 1.80 12.24
N ARG A 80 1.13 2.01 11.18
CA ARG A 80 2.60 2.02 11.24
C ARG A 80 3.18 3.03 10.24
N CYS A 81 4.03 3.93 10.74
CA CYS A 81 4.81 4.88 9.92
C CYS A 81 5.74 4.17 8.93
N GLY A 82 6.29 4.91 7.98
CA GLY A 82 7.16 4.39 6.92
C GLY A 82 8.25 3.44 7.40
N TYR A 83 8.31 2.26 6.79
CA TYR A 83 9.33 1.23 7.04
C TYR A 83 9.71 0.54 5.72
N PRO A 84 10.88 -0.13 5.64
CA PRO A 84 11.33 -0.78 4.42
C PRO A 84 10.28 -1.75 3.85
N ASP A 85 10.01 -1.62 2.56
CA ASP A 85 9.16 -2.55 1.82
C ASP A 85 9.95 -3.85 1.58
N TYR A 86 9.63 -4.88 2.36
CA TYR A 86 10.32 -6.17 2.28
C TYR A 86 10.06 -6.90 0.96
N THR A 87 8.97 -6.60 0.26
CA THR A 87 8.62 -7.23 -1.03
C THR A 87 9.58 -6.83 -2.14
N ALA A 88 10.32 -5.74 -1.97
CA ALA A 88 11.38 -5.35 -2.89
C ALA A 88 12.57 -6.32 -2.90
N PHE A 89 12.72 -7.14 -1.85
CA PHE A 89 13.82 -8.11 -1.71
C PHE A 89 13.40 -9.54 -2.05
N ASP A 90 12.12 -9.77 -2.31
CA ASP A 90 11.55 -11.08 -2.60
C ASP A 90 11.57 -11.32 -4.11
N LEU A 91 12.31 -12.35 -4.56
CA LEU A 91 12.52 -12.67 -5.97
C LEU A 91 11.22 -13.07 -6.69
N ASP A 92 10.27 -13.65 -5.95
CA ASP A 92 9.00 -14.14 -6.50
C ASP A 92 7.92 -13.06 -6.50
N HIS A 93 8.18 -11.91 -5.87
CA HIS A 93 7.22 -10.83 -5.79
C HIS A 93 7.17 -10.02 -7.10
N PRO A 94 5.98 -9.61 -7.59
CA PRO A 94 5.84 -8.80 -8.81
C PRO A 94 6.66 -7.51 -8.76
N TYR A 95 6.88 -6.97 -7.56
CA TYR A 95 7.59 -5.72 -7.32
C TYR A 95 9.03 -5.89 -6.80
N TYR A 96 9.64 -7.07 -6.97
CA TYR A 96 11.07 -7.27 -6.76
C TYR A 96 11.92 -6.18 -7.45
N ASP A 97 12.92 -5.64 -6.74
CA ASP A 97 13.90 -4.71 -7.30
C ASP A 97 15.33 -5.22 -7.00
N PRO A 98 16.06 -5.75 -8.00
CA PRO A 98 17.42 -6.28 -7.80
C PRO A 98 18.43 -5.22 -7.38
N LYS A 99 18.08 -3.93 -7.49
CA LYS A 99 18.94 -2.83 -7.08
C LYS A 99 18.62 -2.34 -5.67
N SER A 100 17.63 -2.89 -4.97
CA SER A 100 17.32 -2.58 -3.57
C SER A 100 17.96 -3.62 -2.67
N ASN A 101 18.60 -3.20 -1.57
CA ASN A 101 19.18 -4.12 -0.60
C ASN A 101 18.78 -3.75 0.83
N LYS A 102 18.88 -4.70 1.76
CA LYS A 102 18.42 -4.54 3.15
C LYS A 102 19.22 -3.49 3.95
N ALA A 103 20.49 -3.26 3.61
CA ALA A 103 21.33 -2.28 4.28
C ALA A 103 20.98 -0.83 3.89
N ALA A 104 20.51 -0.62 2.66
CA ALA A 104 20.02 0.66 2.16
C ALA A 104 18.74 0.47 1.31
N PRO A 105 17.58 0.24 1.96
CA PRO A 105 16.32 -0.02 1.26
C PRO A 105 15.91 1.15 0.36
N LYS A 106 15.60 0.85 -0.91
CA LYS A 106 15.10 1.87 -1.84
C LYS A 106 13.63 2.18 -1.67
N TRP A 107 12.86 1.22 -1.19
CA TRP A 107 11.40 1.25 -1.16
C TRP A 107 10.90 1.15 0.27
N TYR A 108 9.82 1.86 0.54
CA TYR A 108 9.20 1.98 1.84
C TYR A 108 7.71 1.80 1.67
N MET A 109 7.08 1.32 2.72
CA MET A 109 5.64 1.17 2.85
C MET A 109 5.21 1.61 4.24
N VAL A 110 3.91 1.71 4.42
CA VAL A 110 3.24 1.93 5.70
C VAL A 110 2.31 0.75 5.98
N ARG A 111 1.76 0.65 7.19
CA ARG A 111 0.71 -0.33 7.51
C ARG A 111 -0.58 0.41 7.80
N TRP A 112 -1.69 -0.10 7.29
CA TRP A 112 -3.00 0.51 7.43
C TRP A 112 -3.97 -0.43 8.12
N TYR A 113 -5.03 0.15 8.64
CA TYR A 113 -6.21 -0.50 9.21
C TYR A 113 -7.46 0.06 8.55
N ARG A 114 -8.38 -0.81 8.11
CA ARG A 114 -9.73 -0.39 7.71
C ARG A 114 -10.54 -0.13 8.97
N ASN A 115 -11.07 1.09 9.11
CA ASN A 115 -11.95 1.39 10.23
C ASN A 115 -13.26 0.60 10.06
N ALA A 116 -13.65 -0.17 11.08
CA ALA A 116 -15.01 -0.70 11.14
C ALA A 116 -16.00 0.47 11.09
N LEU A 117 -17.01 0.36 10.21
CA LEU A 117 -18.18 1.24 10.21
C LEU A 117 -19.19 0.75 11.23
#